data_AF-A0A897MYC5-F1
#
_entry.id   AF-A0A897MYC5-F1
#
_cell.length_a   1.000
_cell.length_b   1.000
_cell.length_c   1.000
_cell.angle_alpha   90.00
_cell.angle_beta   90.00
_cell.angle_gamma   90.00
#
_symmetry.space_group_name_H-M   'P 1'
#
loop_
_entity.id
_entity.type
_entity.pdbx_description
1 polymer ?
#
loop_
_entity_poly.entity_id
_entity_poly.type
_entity_poly.pdbx_seq_one_letter_code
_entity_poly.pdbx_strand_id
1 'polypeptide(L)'
;MDARDISEAAAIVLTESGHENRAYDLTGPESLDYEEVAAVFSDVLNRSIRYPNPSLLAFGRRMRRRGKPLGFIALMCGIYTTARLGLAARVTDDSRKLLGRRPRGMRAFVEDHADDFRGDSQPNESLTGNDAESGYVETRGPPVPDIAYKVINPVMSRLLRSPLHSLVSDSIMLLTFTGSKTGQEYTIPVGYWVKDGHLIVTTQSPWWRNLRGGQPVFMRVQGQHREGTTTPHPDSKAVAQYIKEFIDRHGTDAARRLGIQIHGDRKPTLDELEAGVEGTVIIDIELTDGKPPVR
;
A
#
# COMPACT_ATOMS: atom_id res chain seq x y z
N MET A 1 -11.61 -13.64 0.39
CA MET A 1 -11.10 -14.71 1.28
C MET A 1 -10.97 -14.13 2.68
N ASP A 2 -11.29 -14.91 3.71
CA ASP A 2 -11.16 -14.50 5.11
C ASP A 2 -9.68 -14.43 5.53
N ALA A 3 -9.30 -13.40 6.29
CA ALA A 3 -7.91 -13.22 6.74
C ALA A 3 -7.43 -14.36 7.64
N ARG A 4 -8.32 -14.97 8.42
CA ARG A 4 -8.01 -16.10 9.31
C ARG A 4 -7.58 -17.34 8.52
N ASP A 5 -8.20 -17.58 7.37
CA ASP A 5 -7.80 -18.67 6.47
C ASP A 5 -6.45 -18.40 5.81
N ILE A 6 -6.11 -17.13 5.53
CA ILE A 6 -4.78 -16.75 5.02
C ILE A 6 -3.71 -17.02 6.08
N SER A 7 -3.97 -16.62 7.33
CA SER A 7 -3.06 -16.85 8.46
C SER A 7 -2.85 -18.33 8.72
N GLU A 8 -3.90 -19.15 8.70
CA GLU A 8 -3.81 -20.61 8.87
C GLU A 8 -3.04 -21.27 7.72
N ALA A 9 -3.30 -20.87 6.48
CA ALA A 9 -2.54 -21.34 5.32
C ALA A 9 -1.05 -20.98 5.41
N ALA A 10 -0.74 -19.76 5.86
CA ALA A 10 0.65 -19.33 6.08
C ALA A 10 1.32 -20.15 7.19
N ALA A 11 0.60 -20.43 8.28
CA ALA A 11 1.11 -21.27 9.37
C ALA A 11 1.47 -22.67 8.88
N ILE A 12 0.56 -23.34 8.16
CA ILE A 12 0.78 -24.68 7.58
C ILE A 12 2.04 -24.69 6.70
N VAL A 13 2.16 -23.74 5.78
CA VAL A 13 3.32 -23.63 4.87
C VAL A 13 4.64 -23.42 5.62
N LEU A 14 4.60 -22.72 6.76
CA LEU A 14 5.79 -22.45 7.57
C LEU A 14 6.16 -23.61 8.50
N THR A 15 5.21 -24.47 8.88
CA THR A 15 5.43 -25.55 9.86
C THR A 15 5.52 -26.95 9.26
N GLU A 16 5.02 -27.15 8.05
CA GLU A 16 4.99 -28.45 7.38
C GLU A 16 5.97 -28.51 6.20
N SER A 17 6.43 -29.72 5.87
CA SER A 17 7.32 -29.98 4.73
C SER A 17 6.54 -30.23 3.43
N GLY A 18 7.15 -30.00 2.26
CA GLY A 18 6.55 -30.30 0.95
C GLY A 18 5.89 -29.10 0.25
N HIS A 19 6.13 -27.89 0.77
CA HIS A 19 5.69 -26.62 0.20
C HIS A 19 6.81 -25.87 -0.55
N GLU A 20 8.01 -26.45 -0.66
CA GLU A 20 9.16 -25.81 -1.30
C GLU A 20 8.90 -25.55 -2.79
N ASN A 21 9.28 -24.36 -3.26
CA ASN A 21 9.11 -23.93 -4.66
C ASN A 21 7.67 -24.04 -5.19
N ARG A 22 6.66 -23.93 -4.31
CA ARG A 22 5.24 -23.91 -4.67
C ARG A 22 4.63 -22.54 -4.47
N ALA A 23 3.68 -22.21 -5.34
CA ALA A 23 2.81 -21.05 -5.21
C ALA A 23 1.37 -21.54 -5.07
N TYR A 24 0.63 -20.96 -4.13
CA TYR A 24 -0.77 -21.29 -3.86
C TYR A 24 -1.63 -20.07 -4.18
N ASP A 25 -2.64 -20.26 -5.04
CA ASP A 25 -3.63 -19.22 -5.31
C ASP A 25 -4.68 -19.27 -4.21
N LEU A 26 -4.53 -18.45 -3.18
CA LEU A 26 -5.43 -18.46 -2.03
C LEU A 26 -6.74 -17.73 -2.35
N THR A 27 -7.87 -18.46 -2.32
CA THR A 27 -9.21 -17.94 -2.64
C THR A 27 -10.26 -18.33 -1.60
N GLY A 28 -11.37 -17.58 -1.55
CA GLY A 28 -12.53 -17.95 -0.74
C GLY A 28 -13.28 -19.14 -1.36
N PRO A 29 -14.32 -19.67 -0.70
CA PRO A 29 -15.05 -20.84 -1.20
C PRO A 29 -15.94 -20.52 -2.41
N GLU A 30 -16.12 -19.25 -2.73
CA GLU A 30 -17.02 -18.72 -3.76
C GLU A 30 -16.54 -17.34 -4.22
N SER A 31 -16.89 -16.97 -5.46
CA SER A 31 -16.67 -15.63 -6.00
C SER A 31 -18.01 -14.90 -5.96
N LEU A 32 -18.14 -13.92 -5.07
CA LEU A 32 -19.35 -13.13 -4.91
C LEU A 32 -19.20 -11.77 -5.58
N ASP A 33 -20.29 -11.31 -6.20
CA ASP A 33 -20.42 -9.90 -6.58
C ASP A 33 -20.94 -9.03 -5.42
N TYR A 34 -21.00 -7.72 -5.63
CA TYR A 34 -21.41 -6.78 -4.59
C TYR A 34 -22.90 -6.85 -4.24
N GLU A 35 -23.75 -7.35 -5.13
CA GLU A 35 -25.18 -7.55 -4.85
C GLU A 35 -25.38 -8.78 -3.97
N GLU A 36 -24.66 -9.87 -4.24
CA GLU A 36 -24.65 -11.08 -3.43
C GLU A 36 -24.09 -10.81 -2.03
N VAL A 37 -23.01 -10.03 -1.92
CA VAL A 37 -22.49 -9.60 -0.62
C VAL A 37 -23.55 -8.78 0.13
N ALA A 38 -24.23 -7.83 -0.54
CA ALA A 38 -25.30 -7.06 0.09
C ALA A 38 -26.48 -7.93 0.54
N ALA A 39 -26.81 -8.99 -0.19
CA ALA A 39 -27.83 -9.96 0.19
C ALA A 39 -27.42 -10.73 1.46
N VAL A 40 -26.19 -11.25 1.53
CA VAL A 40 -25.67 -11.93 2.73
C VAL A 40 -25.75 -11.02 3.95
N PHE A 41 -25.29 -9.77 3.81
CA PHE A 41 -25.41 -8.77 4.87
C PHE A 41 -26.86 -8.48 5.26
N SER A 42 -27.76 -8.43 4.28
CA SER A 42 -29.17 -8.17 4.55
C SER A 42 -29.82 -9.28 5.37
N ASP A 43 -29.51 -10.53 5.02
CA ASP A 43 -30.02 -11.71 5.71
C ASP A 43 -29.51 -11.81 7.15
N VAL A 44 -28.19 -11.68 7.35
CA VAL A 44 -27.58 -11.86 8.68
C VAL A 44 -27.92 -10.72 9.65
N LEU A 45 -28.02 -9.49 9.13
CA LEU A 45 -28.32 -8.31 9.94
C LEU A 45 -29.81 -8.01 10.03
N ASN A 46 -30.66 -8.79 9.35
CA ASN A 46 -32.11 -8.60 9.26
C ASN A 46 -32.51 -7.15 8.90
N ARG A 47 -31.77 -6.54 7.95
CA ARG A 47 -32.03 -5.18 7.45
C ARG A 47 -31.74 -5.08 5.96
N SER A 48 -32.54 -4.34 5.19
CA SER A 48 -32.30 -4.21 3.75
C SER A 48 -31.04 -3.39 3.46
N ILE A 49 -30.01 -4.05 2.93
CA ILE A 49 -28.77 -3.42 2.45
C ILE A 49 -28.73 -3.54 0.93
N ARG A 50 -28.48 -2.42 0.25
CA ARG A 50 -28.35 -2.39 -1.21
C ARG A 50 -27.02 -1.85 -1.65
N TYR A 51 -26.43 -2.51 -2.65
CA TYR A 51 -25.28 -1.98 -3.36
C TYR A 51 -25.72 -0.90 -4.36
N PRO A 52 -25.26 0.36 -4.23
CA PRO A 52 -25.74 1.45 -5.07
C PRO A 52 -25.11 1.51 -6.47
N ASN A 53 -24.21 0.57 -6.81
CA ASN A 53 -23.49 0.47 -8.10
C ASN A 53 -23.06 1.84 -8.70
N PRO A 54 -22.21 2.61 -7.98
CA PRO A 54 -21.83 3.94 -8.43
C PRO A 54 -20.97 3.88 -9.70
N SER A 55 -21.16 4.87 -10.59
CA SER A 55 -20.24 5.05 -11.73
C SER A 55 -18.86 5.49 -11.25
N LEU A 56 -17.81 5.19 -12.03
CA LEU A 56 -16.43 5.61 -11.73
C LEU A 56 -16.31 7.12 -11.54
N LEU A 57 -17.09 7.91 -12.30
CA LEU A 57 -17.15 9.36 -12.16
C LEU A 57 -17.79 9.77 -10.82
N ALA A 58 -18.89 9.11 -10.42
CA ALA A 58 -19.54 9.38 -9.14
C ALA A 58 -18.63 9.01 -7.96
N PHE A 59 -17.94 7.86 -8.06
CA PHE A 59 -16.92 7.44 -7.10
C PHE A 59 -15.77 8.45 -7.02
N GLY A 60 -15.20 8.85 -8.15
CA GLY A 60 -14.09 9.80 -8.22
C GLY A 60 -14.44 11.17 -7.63
N ARG A 61 -15.61 11.73 -7.98
CA ARG A 61 -16.12 12.98 -7.38
C ARG A 61 -16.30 12.85 -5.87
N ARG A 62 -16.86 11.74 -5.39
CA ARG A 62 -17.06 11.48 -3.96
C ARG A 62 -15.73 11.42 -3.21
N MET A 63 -14.75 10.69 -3.75
CA MET A 63 -13.43 10.57 -3.14
C MET A 63 -12.65 11.88 -3.17
N ARG A 64 -12.82 12.70 -4.22
CA ARG A 64 -12.22 14.02 -4.30
C ARG A 64 -12.79 14.98 -3.25
N ARG A 65 -14.11 14.96 -3.03
CA ARG A 65 -14.76 15.70 -1.94
C ARG A 65 -14.29 15.27 -0.55
N ARG A 66 -13.87 14.00 -0.40
CA ARG A 66 -13.25 13.47 0.82
C ARG A 66 -11.75 13.77 0.93
N GLY A 67 -11.23 14.71 0.14
CA GLY A 67 -9.83 15.17 0.22
C GLY A 67 -8.79 14.19 -0.30
N LYS A 68 -9.19 13.12 -1.00
CA LYS A 68 -8.22 12.12 -1.48
C LYS A 68 -7.38 12.67 -2.66
N PRO A 69 -6.08 12.33 -2.74
CA PRO A 69 -5.22 12.70 -3.87
C PRO A 69 -5.74 12.14 -5.20
N LEU A 70 -5.58 12.88 -6.30
CA LEU A 70 -6.06 12.47 -7.62
C LEU A 70 -5.44 11.15 -8.09
N GLY A 71 -4.13 10.95 -7.84
CA GLY A 71 -3.46 9.69 -8.17
C GLY A 71 -4.02 8.48 -7.42
N PHE A 72 -4.35 8.64 -6.13
CA PHE A 72 -5.02 7.60 -5.36
C PHE A 72 -6.41 7.27 -5.93
N ILE A 73 -7.17 8.29 -6.34
CA ILE A 73 -8.50 8.11 -6.95
C ILE A 73 -8.37 7.35 -8.28
N ALA A 74 -7.42 7.74 -9.13
CA ALA A 74 -7.16 7.08 -10.41
C ALA A 74 -6.76 5.60 -10.21
N LEU A 75 -5.88 5.32 -9.24
CA LEU A 75 -5.49 3.96 -8.88
C LEU A 75 -6.70 3.12 -8.44
N MET A 76 -7.51 3.63 -7.53
CA MET A 76 -8.71 2.94 -7.04
C MET A 76 -9.71 2.68 -8.17
N CYS A 77 -9.94 3.66 -9.06
CA CYS A 77 -10.78 3.46 -10.25
C CYS A 77 -10.25 2.34 -11.14
N GLY A 78 -8.93 2.26 -11.35
CA GLY A 78 -8.31 1.17 -12.12
C GLY A 78 -8.55 -0.20 -11.49
N ILE A 79 -8.26 -0.35 -10.20
CA ILE A 79 -8.42 -1.61 -9.46
C ILE A 79 -9.89 -2.08 -9.47
N TYR A 80 -10.84 -1.19 -9.16
CA TYR A 80 -12.25 -1.55 -9.17
C TYR A 80 -12.79 -1.85 -10.57
N THR A 81 -12.26 -1.22 -11.61
CA THR A 81 -12.60 -1.59 -12.99
C THR A 81 -12.12 -3.00 -13.31
N THR A 82 -10.90 -3.38 -12.91
CA THR A 82 -10.41 -4.75 -13.13
C THR A 82 -11.24 -5.80 -12.39
N ALA A 83 -11.64 -5.51 -11.15
CA ALA A 83 -12.54 -6.39 -10.40
C ALA A 83 -13.92 -6.49 -11.07
N ARG A 84 -14.48 -5.36 -11.53
CA ARG A 84 -15.78 -5.30 -12.24
C ARG A 84 -15.79 -6.05 -13.57
N LEU A 85 -14.64 -6.19 -14.22
CA LEU A 85 -14.48 -6.98 -15.44
C LEU A 85 -14.34 -8.50 -15.16
N GLY A 86 -14.48 -8.94 -13.91
CA GLY A 86 -14.43 -10.36 -13.53
C GLY A 86 -13.03 -10.96 -13.51
N LEU A 87 -11.98 -10.15 -13.68
CA LEU A 87 -10.58 -10.61 -13.65
C LEU A 87 -10.15 -11.15 -12.28
N ALA A 88 -10.94 -10.90 -11.23
CA ALA A 88 -10.74 -11.39 -9.87
C ALA A 88 -11.70 -12.55 -9.49
N ALA A 89 -12.53 -13.04 -10.42
CA ALA A 89 -13.59 -14.02 -10.12
C ALA A 89 -13.09 -15.48 -10.02
N ARG A 90 -11.79 -15.72 -10.24
CA ARG A 90 -11.24 -17.07 -10.20
C ARG A 90 -11.26 -17.62 -8.77
N VAL A 91 -11.88 -18.78 -8.60
CA VAL A 91 -11.85 -19.59 -7.38
C VAL A 91 -11.01 -20.83 -7.64
N THR A 92 -10.23 -21.25 -6.66
CA THR A 92 -9.30 -22.38 -6.72
C THR A 92 -9.51 -23.30 -5.52
N ASP A 93 -9.12 -24.57 -5.67
CA ASP A 93 -9.16 -25.53 -4.57
C ASP A 93 -7.89 -25.53 -3.71
N ASP A 94 -6.91 -24.68 -4.02
CA ASP A 94 -5.63 -24.62 -3.31
C ASP A 94 -5.82 -24.34 -1.83
N SER A 95 -6.69 -23.39 -1.48
CA SER A 95 -7.01 -23.08 -0.08
C SER A 95 -7.67 -24.25 0.63
N ARG A 96 -8.57 -24.99 -0.04
CA ARG A 96 -9.22 -26.16 0.56
C ARG A 96 -8.22 -27.29 0.80
N LYS A 97 -7.36 -27.56 -0.18
CA LYS A 97 -6.33 -28.60 -0.09
C LYS A 97 -5.31 -28.28 1.00
N LEU A 98 -4.90 -27.01 1.08
CA LEU A 98 -3.91 -26.55 2.03
C LEU A 98 -4.47 -26.54 3.46
N LEU A 99 -5.71 -26.08 3.66
CA LEU A 99 -6.33 -26.01 5.00
C LEU A 99 -6.92 -27.35 5.48
N GLY A 100 -7.09 -28.34 4.61
CA GLY A 100 -7.78 -29.60 4.93
C GLY A 100 -9.29 -29.46 5.22
N ARG A 101 -9.85 -28.26 5.06
CA ARG A 101 -11.26 -27.93 5.27
C ARG A 101 -11.73 -26.89 4.25
N ARG A 102 -13.05 -26.71 4.13
CA ARG A 102 -13.59 -25.64 3.29
C ARG A 102 -13.20 -24.26 3.89
N PRO A 103 -12.68 -23.31 3.09
CA PRO A 103 -12.45 -21.94 3.54
C PRO A 103 -13.75 -21.28 4.01
N ARG A 104 -13.65 -20.34 4.95
CA ARG A 104 -14.76 -19.56 5.49
C ARG A 104 -15.38 -18.71 4.38
N GLY A 105 -16.70 -18.78 4.26
CA GLY A 105 -17.48 -18.01 3.30
C GLY A 105 -17.86 -16.62 3.83
N MET A 106 -18.43 -15.79 2.96
CA MET A 106 -18.86 -14.44 3.34
C MET A 106 -19.91 -14.48 4.46
N ARG A 107 -20.85 -15.43 4.42
CA ARG A 107 -21.87 -15.58 5.46
C ARG A 107 -21.27 -15.82 6.85
N ALA A 108 -20.34 -16.77 6.96
CA ALA A 108 -19.66 -17.07 8.22
C ALA A 108 -18.91 -15.83 8.76
N PHE A 109 -18.24 -15.09 7.87
CA PHE A 109 -17.59 -13.83 8.26
C PHE A 109 -18.60 -12.80 8.81
N VAL A 110 -19.73 -12.60 8.13
CA VAL A 110 -20.73 -11.61 8.57
C VAL A 110 -21.42 -12.06 9.87
N GLU A 111 -21.64 -13.36 10.07
CA GLU A 111 -22.20 -13.91 11.30
C GLU A 111 -21.25 -13.70 12.49
N ASP A 112 -19.95 -13.99 12.30
CA ASP A 112 -18.91 -13.82 13.32
C ASP A 112 -18.74 -12.34 13.73
N HIS A 113 -19.00 -11.41 12.81
CA HIS A 113 -18.83 -9.96 13.00
C HIS A 113 -20.16 -9.20 13.04
N ALA A 114 -21.29 -9.88 13.27
CA ALA A 114 -22.61 -9.28 13.12
C ALA A 114 -22.81 -8.07 14.05
N ASP A 115 -22.26 -8.13 15.26
CA ASP A 115 -22.42 -7.09 16.27
C ASP A 115 -21.68 -5.79 15.89
N ASP A 116 -20.53 -5.89 15.22
CA ASP A 116 -19.78 -4.75 14.67
C ASP A 116 -20.60 -3.96 13.65
N PHE A 117 -21.54 -4.64 12.96
CA PHE A 117 -22.39 -4.04 11.94
C PHE A 117 -23.79 -3.64 12.43
N ARG A 118 -24.21 -4.13 13.61
CA ARG A 118 -25.50 -3.84 14.26
C ARG A 118 -25.51 -2.56 15.07
N GLY A 119 -24.34 -2.05 15.46
CA GLY A 119 -24.20 -0.76 16.16
C GLY A 119 -24.93 0.37 15.42
N ASP A 120 -25.63 1.21 16.20
CA ASP A 120 -26.37 2.38 15.71
C ASP A 120 -25.54 3.23 14.76
N SER A 121 -26.23 3.94 13.87
CA SER A 121 -25.64 4.95 12.99
C SER A 121 -25.08 6.13 13.79
N GLN A 122 -24.01 5.92 14.54
CA GLN A 122 -23.10 6.97 14.98
C GLN A 122 -22.39 7.50 13.73
N PRO A 123 -22.31 8.82 13.51
CA PRO A 123 -21.62 9.40 12.38
C PRO A 123 -20.12 9.11 12.50
N ASN A 124 -19.69 8.00 11.90
CA ASN A 124 -18.29 7.64 11.66
C ASN A 124 -17.40 7.95 12.88
N GLU A 125 -17.61 7.21 13.98
CA GLU A 125 -16.51 6.95 14.90
C GLU A 125 -15.37 6.39 14.05
N SER A 126 -14.27 7.12 14.11
CA SER A 126 -12.98 6.77 13.58
C SER A 126 -12.69 5.28 13.80
N LEU A 127 -11.95 4.69 12.87
CA LEU A 127 -11.22 3.44 13.05
C LEU A 127 -10.19 3.62 14.19
N THR A 128 -10.66 3.78 15.43
CA THR A 128 -9.90 3.90 16.67
C THR A 128 -10.27 2.69 17.50
N GLY A 129 -9.78 1.53 17.06
CA GLY A 129 -10.06 0.23 17.64
C GLY A 129 -8.84 -0.67 17.61
N ASN A 130 -7.64 -0.08 17.82
CA ASN A 130 -6.47 -0.74 18.42
C ASN A 130 -5.35 0.25 18.79
N ASP A 131 -5.67 1.53 19.01
CA ASP A 131 -4.67 2.60 19.19
C ASP A 131 -4.04 2.65 20.59
N ALA A 132 -4.35 1.71 21.47
CA ALA A 132 -3.76 1.68 22.82
C ALA A 132 -2.29 1.22 22.84
N GLU A 133 -1.77 0.68 21.72
CA GLU A 133 -0.34 0.40 21.53
C GLU A 133 0.29 1.17 20.35
N SER A 134 -0.48 1.91 19.54
CA SER A 134 0.09 2.66 18.41
C SER A 134 0.73 3.96 18.91
N GLY A 135 2.04 4.10 18.73
CA GLY A 135 2.79 5.29 19.10
C GLY A 135 2.25 6.56 18.44
N TYR A 136 2.56 7.72 19.04
CA TYR A 136 2.13 9.04 18.56
C TYR A 136 2.46 9.30 17.07
N VAL A 137 3.54 8.67 16.60
CA VAL A 137 3.98 8.63 15.19
C VAL A 137 4.03 7.17 14.78
N GLU A 138 3.45 6.86 13.62
CA GLU A 138 3.53 5.54 13.02
C GLU A 138 3.93 5.70 11.56
N THR A 139 4.97 4.99 11.14
CA THR A 139 5.27 4.87 9.71
C THR A 139 4.27 3.90 9.09
N ARG A 140 3.50 4.38 8.10
CA ARG A 140 2.74 3.48 7.22
C ARG A 140 3.73 2.62 6.43
N GLY A 141 4.02 1.45 6.97
CA GLY A 141 4.00 0.25 6.14
C GLY A 141 2.66 0.22 5.38
N PRO A 142 2.64 -0.17 4.11
CA PRO A 142 1.44 -0.02 3.32
C PRO A 142 0.29 -0.84 3.91
N PRO A 143 -0.95 -0.32 3.94
CA PRO A 143 -2.14 -1.09 4.31
C PRO A 143 -2.55 -2.09 3.21
N VAL A 144 -1.63 -2.41 2.30
CA VAL A 144 -1.91 -3.22 1.11
C VAL A 144 -1.08 -4.49 1.24
N PRO A 145 -1.71 -5.69 1.28
CA PRO A 145 -1.01 -6.96 1.39
C PRO A 145 0.08 -7.11 0.32
N ASP A 146 1.19 -7.81 0.60
CA ASP A 146 2.31 -8.04 -0.35
C ASP A 146 1.85 -8.59 -1.72
N ILE A 147 0.74 -9.32 -1.75
CA ILE A 147 0.11 -9.85 -2.97
C ILE A 147 -0.42 -8.73 -3.86
N ALA A 148 -0.95 -7.65 -3.27
CA ALA A 148 -1.39 -6.47 -4.02
C ALA A 148 -0.21 -5.78 -4.70
N TYR A 149 1.02 -5.84 -4.15
CA TYR A 149 2.20 -5.35 -4.86
C TYR A 149 2.52 -6.15 -6.11
N LYS A 150 2.29 -7.47 -6.15
CA LYS A 150 2.49 -8.27 -7.37
C LYS A 150 1.49 -7.93 -8.49
N VAL A 151 0.31 -7.41 -8.15
CA VAL A 151 -0.73 -7.00 -9.11
C VAL A 151 -0.63 -5.50 -9.46
N ILE A 152 -0.32 -4.67 -8.47
CA ILE A 152 -0.13 -3.22 -8.62
C ILE A 152 1.18 -2.93 -9.34
N ASN A 153 2.27 -3.67 -9.11
CA ASN A 153 3.55 -3.39 -9.76
C ASN A 153 3.47 -3.44 -11.30
N PRO A 154 2.85 -4.45 -11.94
CA PRO A 154 2.68 -4.46 -13.39
C PRO A 154 1.70 -3.42 -13.93
N VAL A 155 0.59 -3.17 -13.22
CA VAL A 155 -0.45 -2.21 -13.64
C VAL A 155 0.05 -0.77 -13.47
N MET A 156 0.64 -0.45 -12.32
CA MET A 156 1.28 0.84 -12.03
C MET A 156 2.49 1.07 -12.93
N SER A 157 3.31 0.05 -13.19
CA SER A 157 4.40 0.16 -14.16
C SER A 157 3.87 0.45 -15.56
N ARG A 158 2.78 -0.18 -16.00
CA ARG A 158 2.14 0.14 -17.29
C ARG A 158 1.54 1.54 -17.31
N LEU A 159 0.94 1.99 -16.21
CA LEU A 159 0.36 3.34 -16.10
C LEU A 159 1.44 4.43 -16.10
N LEU A 160 2.55 4.24 -15.37
CA LEU A 160 3.71 5.15 -15.36
C LEU A 160 4.51 5.11 -16.68
N ARG A 161 4.36 4.04 -17.46
CA ARG A 161 4.90 3.92 -18.82
C ARG A 161 3.97 4.47 -19.91
N SER A 162 2.74 4.84 -19.55
CA SER A 162 1.70 5.32 -20.46
C SER A 162 1.66 6.86 -20.54
N PRO A 163 1.10 7.45 -21.61
CA PRO A 163 0.82 8.89 -21.70
C PRO A 163 -0.11 9.43 -20.59
N LEU A 164 -0.79 8.55 -19.84
CA LEU A 164 -1.62 8.90 -18.68
C LEU A 164 -0.83 8.97 -17.36
N HIS A 165 0.51 8.90 -17.42
CA HIS A 165 1.38 8.90 -16.23
C HIS A 165 1.22 10.15 -15.37
N SER A 166 0.86 11.29 -15.97
CA SER A 166 0.66 12.59 -15.30
C SER A 166 -0.36 12.56 -14.15
N LEU A 167 -1.23 11.55 -14.08
CA LEU A 167 -2.19 11.38 -12.98
C LEU A 167 -1.54 10.91 -11.67
N VAL A 168 -0.36 10.29 -11.73
CA VAL A 168 0.34 9.66 -10.58
C VAL A 168 1.83 9.99 -10.48
N SER A 169 2.43 10.51 -11.56
CA SER A 169 3.89 10.70 -11.68
C SER A 169 4.47 11.78 -10.78
N ASP A 170 3.65 12.66 -10.21
CA ASP A 170 4.11 13.74 -9.33
C ASP A 170 4.47 13.26 -7.92
N SER A 171 4.15 12.00 -7.60
CA SER A 171 4.37 11.41 -6.27
C SER A 171 4.94 10.00 -6.30
N ILE A 172 5.02 9.38 -7.47
CA ILE A 172 5.48 8.00 -7.65
C ILE A 172 6.41 7.95 -8.86
N MET A 173 7.54 7.27 -8.70
CA MET A 173 8.47 6.95 -9.77
C MET A 173 8.73 5.45 -9.84
N LEU A 174 9.22 4.97 -10.99
CA LEU A 174 9.79 3.63 -11.08
C LEU A 174 11.29 3.75 -10.81
N LEU A 175 11.78 3.09 -9.75
CA LEU A 175 13.20 2.98 -9.45
C LEU A 175 13.70 1.62 -9.93
N THR A 176 14.77 1.64 -10.71
CA THR A 176 15.47 0.47 -11.21
C THR A 176 16.86 0.40 -10.61
N PHE A 177 17.19 -0.74 -10.00
CA PHE A 177 18.50 -0.99 -9.39
C PHE A 177 18.94 -2.44 -9.65
N THR A 178 20.24 -2.68 -9.56
CA THR A 178 20.83 -4.02 -9.73
C THR A 178 20.96 -4.71 -8.37
N GLY A 179 20.50 -5.96 -8.28
CA GLY A 179 20.63 -6.77 -7.06
C GLY A 179 22.07 -7.16 -6.80
N SER A 180 22.61 -6.78 -5.64
CA SER A 180 24.01 -7.03 -5.26
C SER A 180 24.39 -8.52 -5.24
N LYS A 181 23.44 -9.41 -4.93
CA LYS A 181 23.66 -10.87 -4.88
C LYS A 181 23.38 -11.59 -6.19
N THR A 182 22.41 -11.10 -6.96
CA THR A 182 21.86 -11.80 -8.13
C THR A 182 22.37 -11.23 -9.46
N GLY A 183 22.87 -9.99 -9.45
CA GLY A 183 23.22 -9.25 -10.67
C GLY A 183 22.02 -8.88 -11.55
N GLN A 184 20.80 -9.22 -11.15
CA GLN A 184 19.59 -8.93 -11.92
C GLN A 184 19.09 -7.51 -11.67
N GLU A 185 18.48 -6.91 -12.68
CA GLU A 185 17.79 -5.63 -12.55
C GLU A 185 16.39 -5.81 -11.95
N TYR A 186 16.06 -4.96 -10.99
CA TYR A 186 14.74 -4.90 -10.37
C TYR A 186 14.14 -3.52 -10.58
N THR A 187 12.88 -3.45 -11.03
CA THR A 187 12.11 -2.21 -11.12
C THR A 187 10.98 -2.22 -10.11
N ILE A 188 10.94 -1.22 -9.23
CA ILE A 188 9.92 -1.07 -8.19
C ILE A 188 9.26 0.31 -8.26
N PRO A 189 7.94 0.41 -8.07
CA PRO A 189 7.29 1.69 -7.86
C PRO A 189 7.58 2.20 -6.44
N VAL A 190 8.10 3.42 -6.33
CA VAL A 190 8.39 4.06 -5.04
C VAL A 190 7.78 5.45 -5.01
N GLY A 191 7.28 5.85 -3.85
CA GLY A 191 6.93 7.24 -3.59
C GLY A 191 8.21 8.08 -3.55
N TYR A 192 8.17 9.28 -4.10
CA TYR A 192 9.29 10.21 -4.03
C TYR A 192 8.82 11.64 -3.79
N TRP A 193 9.73 12.48 -3.31
CA TRP A 193 9.57 13.93 -3.31
C TRP A 193 10.90 14.60 -3.65
N VAL A 194 10.83 15.87 -4.05
CA VAL A 194 12.00 16.66 -4.41
C VAL A 194 12.42 17.51 -3.21
N LYS A 195 13.70 17.45 -2.82
CA LYS A 195 14.33 18.35 -1.83
C LYS A 195 15.67 18.81 -2.38
N ASP A 196 15.86 20.12 -2.49
CA ASP A 196 17.13 20.72 -2.91
C ASP A 196 17.69 20.16 -4.23
N GLY A 197 16.81 19.76 -5.16
CA GLY A 197 17.15 19.17 -6.46
C GLY A 197 17.37 17.66 -6.44
N HIS A 198 17.35 17.03 -5.26
CA HIS A 198 17.48 15.60 -5.07
C HIS A 198 16.11 14.92 -4.99
N LEU A 199 16.04 13.64 -5.37
CA LEU A 199 14.86 12.82 -5.19
C LEU A 199 14.99 12.02 -3.89
N ILE A 200 14.03 12.17 -3.01
CA ILE A 200 14.06 11.53 -1.71
C ILE A 200 12.99 10.44 -1.64
N VAL A 201 13.38 9.27 -1.15
CA VAL A 201 12.52 8.09 -1.01
C VAL A 201 12.56 7.59 0.43
N THR A 202 11.40 7.30 1.03
CA THR A 202 11.30 6.56 2.30
C THR A 202 10.90 5.12 2.03
N THR A 203 11.57 4.18 2.70
CA THR A 203 11.19 2.77 2.63
C THR A 203 11.57 2.01 3.90
N GLN A 204 10.78 1.00 4.25
CA GLN A 204 11.13 -0.01 5.25
C GLN A 204 11.57 -1.33 4.63
N SER A 205 11.47 -1.44 3.29
CA SER A 205 11.69 -2.71 2.61
C SER A 205 13.19 -3.01 2.48
N PRO A 206 13.62 -4.26 2.68
CA PRO A 206 15.04 -4.64 2.74
C PRO A 206 15.83 -4.41 1.44
N TRP A 207 15.16 -4.11 0.31
CA TRP A 207 15.83 -3.89 -0.98
C TRP A 207 16.80 -2.71 -0.97
N TRP A 208 16.62 -1.73 -0.07
CA TRP A 208 17.51 -0.55 0.04
C TRP A 208 18.97 -0.94 0.29
N ARG A 209 19.21 -2.13 0.87
CA ARG A 209 20.57 -2.63 1.13
C ARG A 209 21.39 -2.80 -0.15
N ASN A 210 20.74 -2.98 -1.31
CA ASN A 210 21.41 -3.04 -2.61
C ASN A 210 21.94 -1.68 -3.09
N LEU A 211 21.49 -0.59 -2.47
CA LEU A 211 21.89 0.78 -2.81
C LEU A 211 23.07 1.30 -1.98
N ARG A 212 23.61 0.47 -1.07
CA ARG A 212 24.77 0.85 -0.28
C ARG A 212 25.99 1.03 -1.18
N GLY A 213 26.78 2.06 -0.90
CA GLY A 213 28.02 2.34 -1.65
C GLY A 213 27.84 3.15 -2.93
N GLY A 214 26.75 3.92 -3.07
CA GLY A 214 26.63 4.90 -4.16
C GLY A 214 26.32 4.27 -5.52
N GLN A 215 25.65 3.13 -5.55
CA GLN A 215 25.36 2.43 -6.80
C GLN A 215 24.52 3.31 -7.75
N PRO A 216 24.83 3.31 -9.06
CA PRO A 216 24.00 4.00 -10.04
C PRO A 216 22.62 3.35 -10.09
N VAL A 217 21.60 4.19 -10.17
CA VAL A 217 20.21 3.79 -10.33
C VAL A 217 19.59 4.49 -11.52
N PHE A 218 18.69 3.78 -12.17
CA PHE A 218 17.88 4.31 -13.25
C PHE A 218 16.48 4.53 -12.73
N MET A 219 15.81 5.57 -13.21
CA MET A 219 14.44 5.82 -12.80
C MET A 219 13.58 6.36 -13.92
N ARG A 220 12.29 6.05 -13.86
CA ARG A 220 11.27 6.71 -14.66
C ARG A 220 10.45 7.62 -13.75
N VAL A 221 10.71 8.91 -13.85
CA VAL A 221 10.10 9.97 -13.03
C VAL A 221 9.50 11.02 -13.95
N GLN A 222 8.26 11.45 -13.71
CA GLN A 222 7.52 12.36 -14.60
C GLN A 222 7.52 11.95 -16.08
N GLY A 223 7.58 10.64 -16.35
CA GLY A 223 7.60 10.06 -17.70
C GLY A 223 8.97 10.12 -18.39
N GLN A 224 9.97 10.70 -17.73
CA GLN A 224 11.33 10.78 -18.23
C GLN A 224 12.20 9.68 -17.63
N HIS A 225 13.10 9.15 -18.45
CA HIS A 225 14.19 8.29 -17.98
C HIS A 225 15.30 9.18 -17.42
N ARG A 226 15.66 8.97 -16.15
CA ARG A 226 16.69 9.70 -15.42
C ARG A 226 17.69 8.71 -14.80
N GLU A 227 18.88 9.21 -14.53
CA GLU A 227 19.98 8.47 -13.91
C GLU A 227 20.45 9.22 -12.67
N GLY A 228 20.85 8.49 -11.64
CA GLY A 228 21.34 9.09 -10.41
C GLY A 228 22.14 8.13 -9.54
N THR A 229 22.74 8.68 -8.50
CA THR A 229 23.48 7.96 -7.46
C THR A 229 22.68 7.99 -6.17
N THR A 230 22.82 6.96 -5.35
CA THR A 230 22.01 6.79 -4.12
C THR A 230 22.86 6.90 -2.87
N THR A 231 22.34 7.60 -1.87
CA THR A 231 22.89 7.66 -0.52
C THR A 231 21.82 7.25 0.49
N PRO A 232 21.86 5.99 0.98
CA PRO A 232 20.94 5.54 2.04
C PRO A 232 21.34 6.09 3.41
N HIS A 233 20.37 6.59 4.15
CA HIS A 233 20.47 7.06 5.54
C HIS A 233 19.63 6.16 6.45
N PRO A 234 20.22 5.08 7.01
CA PRO A 234 19.50 4.10 7.82
C PRO A 234 19.44 4.46 9.32
N ASP A 235 20.06 5.56 9.73
CA ASP A 235 20.09 6.00 11.12
C ASP A 235 18.73 6.60 11.51
N SER A 236 18.05 5.99 12.49
CA SER A 236 16.74 6.42 12.97
C SER A 236 16.74 7.87 13.45
N LYS A 237 17.86 8.35 14.04
CA LYS A 237 18.00 9.73 14.48
C LYS A 237 18.05 10.70 13.31
N ALA A 238 18.90 10.43 12.32
CA ALA A 238 18.95 11.22 11.10
C ALA A 238 17.59 11.25 10.37
N VAL A 239 16.90 10.10 10.32
CA VAL A 239 15.56 9.99 9.73
C VAL A 239 14.54 10.83 10.50
N ALA A 240 14.49 10.70 11.83
CA ALA A 240 13.60 11.48 12.69
C ALA A 240 13.85 13.00 12.56
N GLN A 241 15.11 13.42 12.54
CA GLN A 241 15.48 14.83 12.34
C GLN A 241 15.02 15.34 10.98
N TYR A 242 15.23 14.55 9.92
CA TYR A 242 14.78 14.90 8.58
C TYR A 242 13.25 15.09 8.54
N ILE A 243 12.52 14.16 9.13
CA ILE A 243 11.05 14.20 9.18
C ILE A 243 10.59 15.41 9.99
N LYS A 244 11.23 15.67 11.13
CA LYS A 244 10.93 16.84 11.96
C LYS A 244 11.09 18.12 11.15
N GLU A 245 12.21 18.27 10.45
CA GLU A 245 12.51 19.44 9.63
C GLU A 245 11.50 19.60 8.47
N PHE A 246 11.05 18.48 7.89
CA PHE A 246 10.01 18.46 6.87
C PHE A 246 8.64 18.88 7.42
N ILE A 247 8.25 18.36 8.58
CA ILE A 247 7.00 18.74 9.27
C ILE A 247 7.04 20.22 9.66
N ASP A 248 8.19 20.71 10.10
CA ASP A 248 8.33 22.11 10.49
C ASP A 248 8.17 23.06 9.30
N ARG A 249 8.62 22.65 8.10
CA ARG A 249 8.49 23.44 6.87
C ARG A 249 7.13 23.31 6.19
N HIS A 250 6.51 22.14 6.22
CA HIS A 250 5.34 21.82 5.40
C HIS A 250 4.07 21.52 6.19
N GLY A 251 4.15 21.51 7.53
CA GLY A 251 3.06 21.13 8.42
C GLY A 251 2.97 19.62 8.67
N THR A 252 2.29 19.25 9.75
CA THR A 252 2.11 17.85 10.18
C THR A 252 1.34 17.01 9.16
N ASP A 253 0.33 17.59 8.50
CA ASP A 253 -0.43 16.91 7.45
C ASP A 253 0.42 16.47 6.26
N ALA A 254 1.53 17.17 6.00
CA ALA A 254 2.45 16.83 4.92
C ALA A 254 3.23 15.55 5.22
N ALA A 255 3.38 15.13 6.48
CA ALA A 255 4.08 13.90 6.87
C ALA A 255 3.51 12.65 6.19
N ARG A 256 2.21 12.68 5.83
CA ARG A 256 1.57 11.61 5.05
C ARG A 256 2.26 11.35 3.70
N ARG A 257 2.93 12.36 3.12
CA ARG A 257 3.71 12.23 1.88
C ARG A 257 4.99 11.41 2.08
N LEU A 258 5.52 11.38 3.30
CA LEU A 258 6.68 10.57 3.68
C LEU A 258 6.27 9.13 4.05
N GLY A 259 4.98 8.79 3.94
CA GLY A 259 4.43 7.55 4.47
C GLY A 259 4.29 7.56 5.98
N ILE A 260 4.20 8.73 6.63
CA ILE A 260 4.16 8.85 8.09
C ILE A 260 2.78 9.33 8.52
N GLN A 261 2.21 8.64 9.50
CA GLN A 261 0.95 8.99 10.15
C GLN A 261 1.25 9.55 11.54
N ILE A 262 0.67 10.72 11.83
CA ILE A 262 0.75 11.38 13.14
C ILE A 262 -0.66 11.31 13.70
N HIS A 263 -0.82 10.70 14.88
CA HIS A 263 -2.13 10.41 15.48
C HIS A 263 -2.64 11.54 16.37
N GLY A 264 -1.76 12.46 16.82
CA GLY A 264 -2.14 13.57 17.68
C GLY A 264 -2.37 14.91 16.96
N ASP A 265 -2.82 15.86 17.76
CA ASP A 265 -3.20 17.23 17.39
C ASP A 265 -2.04 18.23 17.44
N ARG A 266 -0.93 17.86 18.08
CA ARG A 266 0.30 18.66 18.15
C ARG A 266 1.41 18.13 17.24
N LYS A 267 2.45 18.94 17.04
CA LYS A 267 3.69 18.48 16.43
C LYS A 267 4.32 17.38 17.30
N PRO A 268 4.77 16.27 16.69
CA PRO A 268 5.49 15.22 17.41
C PRO A 268 6.85 15.72 17.89
N THR A 269 7.31 15.22 19.03
CA THR A 269 8.67 15.42 19.53
C THR A 269 9.67 14.60 18.73
N LEU A 270 10.97 14.88 18.89
CA LEU A 270 12.00 14.11 18.18
C LEU A 270 12.03 12.64 18.62
N ASP A 271 11.83 12.38 19.92
CA ASP A 271 11.82 11.01 20.46
C ASP A 271 10.60 10.22 19.96
N GLU A 272 9.43 10.86 19.86
CA GLU A 272 8.22 10.24 19.26
C GLU A 272 8.42 9.94 17.77
N LEU A 273 9.09 10.83 17.03
CA LEU A 273 9.45 10.59 15.64
C LEU A 273 10.44 9.43 15.51
N GLU A 274 11.48 9.38 16.35
CA GLU A 274 12.50 8.33 16.34
C GLU A 274 11.88 6.95 16.61
N ALA A 275 11.00 6.85 17.60
CA ALA A 275 10.26 5.62 17.89
C ALA A 275 9.36 5.20 16.72
N GLY A 276 8.65 6.17 16.12
CA GLY A 276 7.68 5.89 15.05
C GLY A 276 8.29 5.55 13.69
N VAL A 277 9.60 5.77 13.50
CA VAL A 277 10.31 5.55 12.22
C VAL A 277 11.36 4.46 12.30
N GLU A 278 11.33 3.64 13.37
CA GLU A 278 12.20 2.48 13.50
C GLU A 278 12.11 1.58 12.24
N GLY A 279 13.27 1.19 11.70
CA GLY A 279 13.35 0.40 10.47
C GLY A 279 13.12 1.18 9.17
N THR A 280 12.77 2.46 9.24
CA THR A 280 12.59 3.33 8.06
C THR A 280 13.93 3.90 7.62
N VAL A 281 14.17 3.87 6.30
CA VAL A 281 15.37 4.40 5.68
C VAL A 281 14.99 5.51 4.71
N ILE A 282 15.74 6.61 4.76
CA ILE A 282 15.69 7.65 3.74
C ILE A 282 16.76 7.35 2.71
N ILE A 283 16.39 7.33 1.43
CA ILE A 283 17.32 7.23 0.32
C ILE A 283 17.32 8.59 -0.37
N ASP A 284 18.47 9.24 -0.34
CA ASP A 284 18.74 10.43 -1.13
C ASP A 284 19.26 10.00 -2.51
N ILE A 285 18.69 10.55 -3.58
CA ILE A 285 19.06 10.27 -4.96
C ILE A 285 19.47 11.58 -5.64
N GLU A 286 20.75 11.68 -5.94
CA GLU A 286 21.33 12.78 -6.71
C GLU A 286 21.25 12.44 -8.20
N LEU A 287 20.70 13.34 -9.01
CA LEU A 287 20.55 13.12 -10.45
C LEU A 287 21.87 13.45 -11.17
N THR A 288 22.41 12.46 -11.89
CA THR A 288 23.72 12.56 -12.56
C THR A 288 23.63 12.71 -14.07
N ASP A 289 22.42 12.81 -14.63
CA ASP A 289 22.17 12.78 -16.07
C ASP A 289 22.26 14.14 -16.77
N GLY A 290 22.64 15.21 -16.06
CA GLY A 290 22.81 16.56 -16.60
C GLY A 290 21.52 17.23 -17.09
N LYS A 291 20.36 16.60 -16.89
CA LYS A 291 19.04 17.16 -17.28
C LYS A 291 18.52 18.09 -16.18
N PRO A 292 17.56 18.98 -16.51
CA PRO A 292 16.93 19.85 -15.52
C PRO A 292 16.41 19.08 -14.29
N PRO A 293 16.44 19.69 -13.10
CA PRO A 293 15.91 19.07 -11.89
C PRO A 293 14.43 18.75 -12.05
N VAL A 294 14.00 17.64 -11.46
CA VAL A 294 12.59 17.26 -11.36
C VAL A 294 11.90 18.30 -10.47
N ARG A 295 10.70 18.75 -10.88
CA ARG A 295 9.92 19.77 -10.14
C ARG A 295 8.77 19.15 -9.36
#